data_AF-A0A7Y2K664-F1
#
_entry.id   AF-A0A7Y2K664-F1
#
_cell.length_a   1.000
_cell.length_b   1.000
_cell.length_c   1.000
_cell.angle_alpha   90.00
_cell.angle_beta   90.00
_cell.angle_gamma   90.00
#
_symmetry.space_group_name_H-M   'P 1'
#
loop_
_entity.id
_entity.type
_entity.pdbx_description
1 polymer ?
#
loop_
_entity_poly.entity_id
_entity_poly.type
_entity_poly.pdbx_seq_one_letter_code
_entity_poly.pdbx_strand_id
1 'polypeptide(L)'
;METKKKIILIGPAYPYRGGNALFVAHTYEALKGHFDIIIFNYKLLYPSLLFPGTTQFDKSTQQVKRVPNKRLVNSINPLNWFTVSRRLKKENGDLVIFDWWHPFFGFCHGVISFLIRNKYKSKILFITENVVSHEDNFIDRFLTMFGLRNASKFLTLSRIVEKDVQQYAKGKKVYRSELPVYDCYQQEKDFDLQKIKEEFGFNKDSIVLLFFGYVRKYKGLDILIDSLPKILAEIPEVRLLIVGEFYDKPEPYLDQIKKLGIEDKVKVVNEFVPNEEVA
;
A
#
# COMPACT_ATOMS: atom_id res chain seq x y z
N MET A 1 -20.26 6.61 -31.47
CA MET A 1 -19.72 6.37 -30.11
C MET A 1 -18.47 7.22 -29.97
N GLU A 2 -18.44 8.12 -28.99
CA GLU A 2 -17.26 8.93 -28.71
C GLU A 2 -16.10 8.03 -28.27
N THR A 3 -14.90 8.22 -28.83
CA THR A 3 -13.74 7.41 -28.46
C THR A 3 -13.30 7.77 -27.06
N LYS A 4 -13.34 6.80 -26.14
CA LYS A 4 -12.89 7.00 -24.76
C LYS A 4 -11.44 7.46 -24.73
N LYS A 5 -11.16 8.47 -23.92
CA LYS A 5 -9.79 8.91 -23.63
C LYS A 5 -8.99 7.78 -22.97
N LYS A 6 -7.70 7.68 -23.29
CA LYS A 6 -6.85 6.57 -22.86
C LYS A 6 -5.92 6.94 -21.70
N ILE A 7 -5.94 6.17 -20.63
CA ILE A 7 -5.10 6.31 -19.44
C ILE A 7 -4.14 5.13 -19.36
N ILE A 8 -2.85 5.42 -19.15
CA ILE A 8 -1.85 4.39 -18.83
C ILE A 8 -1.43 4.56 -17.37
N LEU A 9 -1.76 3.60 -16.52
CA LEU A 9 -1.46 3.61 -15.09
C LEU A 9 -0.27 2.68 -14.82
N ILE A 10 0.83 3.22 -14.30
CA ILE A 10 2.00 2.47 -13.85
C ILE A 10 1.90 2.30 -12.33
N GLY A 11 1.71 1.07 -11.88
CA GLY A 11 1.52 0.76 -10.46
C GLY A 11 1.48 -0.74 -10.21
N PRO A 12 1.63 -1.18 -8.95
CA PRO A 12 1.51 -2.59 -8.59
C PRO A 12 0.06 -3.03 -8.79
N ALA A 13 -0.13 -4.25 -9.30
CA ALA A 13 -1.42 -4.90 -9.40
C ALA A 13 -1.23 -6.40 -9.16
N TYR A 14 -2.31 -7.18 -9.09
CA TYR A 14 -2.24 -8.64 -9.03
C TYR A 14 -1.19 -9.19 -10.04
N PRO A 15 -0.25 -10.06 -9.62
CA PRO A 15 -0.28 -10.88 -8.40
C PRO A 15 0.36 -10.28 -7.15
N TYR A 16 0.71 -8.99 -7.12
CA TYR A 16 1.23 -8.38 -5.88
C TYR A 16 0.12 -8.19 -4.85
N ARG A 17 0.46 -8.37 -3.56
CA ARG A 17 -0.46 -8.15 -2.42
C ARG A 17 -0.37 -6.75 -1.84
N GLY A 18 -1.30 -6.42 -0.95
CA GLY A 18 -1.26 -5.22 -0.10
C GLY A 18 -2.01 -4.01 -0.67
N GLY A 19 -2.06 -2.95 0.14
CA GLY A 19 -2.90 -1.77 -0.10
C GLY A 19 -2.70 -1.10 -1.46
N ASN A 20 -1.47 -1.02 -1.96
CA ASN A 20 -1.17 -0.32 -3.21
C ASN A 20 -1.69 -1.08 -4.44
N ALA A 21 -1.60 -2.42 -4.42
CA ALA A 21 -2.15 -3.25 -5.48
C ALA A 21 -3.69 -3.16 -5.50
N LEU A 22 -4.30 -3.10 -4.32
CA LEU A 22 -5.72 -2.87 -4.15
C LEU A 22 -6.13 -1.47 -4.61
N PHE A 23 -5.33 -0.44 -4.31
CA PHE A 23 -5.54 0.94 -4.75
C PHE A 23 -5.58 1.07 -6.27
N VAL A 24 -4.60 0.49 -6.97
CA VAL A 24 -4.56 0.46 -8.44
C VAL A 24 -5.79 -0.25 -9.02
N ALA A 25 -6.22 -1.35 -8.41
CA ALA A 25 -7.41 -2.06 -8.83
C ALA A 25 -8.70 -1.23 -8.64
N HIS A 26 -8.86 -0.59 -7.49
CA HIS A 26 -9.99 0.31 -7.23
C HIS A 26 -10.00 1.52 -8.18
N THR A 27 -8.83 2.09 -8.46
CA THR A 27 -8.68 3.19 -9.42
C THR A 27 -9.13 2.75 -10.81
N TYR A 28 -8.77 1.54 -11.25
CA TYR A 28 -9.23 0.98 -12.52
C TYR A 28 -10.75 0.81 -12.55
N GLU A 29 -11.33 0.18 -11.52
CA GLU A 29 -12.76 -0.09 -11.44
C GLU A 29 -13.59 1.20 -11.45
N ALA A 30 -13.15 2.24 -10.73
CA ALA A 30 -13.82 3.53 -10.69
C ALA A 30 -13.80 4.27 -12.04
N LEU A 31 -12.79 4.02 -12.88
CA LEU A 31 -12.55 4.80 -14.10
C LEU A 31 -12.91 4.06 -15.40
N LYS A 32 -12.99 2.72 -15.41
CA LYS A 32 -13.20 1.91 -16.64
C LYS A 32 -14.52 2.23 -17.38
N GLY A 33 -15.53 2.73 -16.66
CA GLY A 33 -16.78 3.21 -17.24
C GLY A 33 -16.59 4.42 -18.17
N HIS A 34 -15.57 5.25 -17.90
CA HIS A 34 -15.35 6.54 -18.56
C HIS A 34 -14.12 6.57 -19.47
N PHE A 35 -13.10 5.74 -19.20
CA PHE A 35 -11.81 5.77 -19.89
C PHE A 35 -11.39 4.39 -20.41
N ASP A 36 -10.56 4.36 -21.45
CA ASP A 36 -9.78 3.17 -21.80
C ASP A 36 -8.53 3.13 -20.92
N ILE A 37 -8.35 2.08 -20.12
CA ILE A 37 -7.29 2.02 -19.10
C ILE A 37 -6.39 0.83 -19.34
N ILE A 38 -5.08 1.09 -19.39
CA ILE A 38 -4.06 0.05 -19.42
C ILE A 38 -3.19 0.17 -18.18
N ILE A 39 -3.11 -0.92 -17.42
CA ILE A 39 -2.22 -1.00 -16.27
C ILE A 39 -0.88 -1.62 -16.68
N PHE A 40 0.21 -0.91 -16.43
CA PHE A 40 1.57 -1.37 -16.56
C PHE A 40 2.06 -1.80 -15.18
N ASN A 41 1.92 -3.09 -14.90
CA ASN A 41 2.33 -3.73 -13.66
C ASN A 41 3.81 -4.13 -13.71
N TYR A 42 4.37 -4.50 -12.57
CA TYR A 42 5.76 -4.89 -12.41
C TYR A 42 5.97 -6.38 -12.73
N LYS A 43 7.02 -6.68 -13.49
CA LYS A 43 7.69 -8.00 -13.52
C LYS A 43 8.47 -8.24 -12.23
N LEU A 44 9.10 -7.19 -11.71
CA LEU A 44 9.81 -7.17 -10.43
C LEU A 44 9.44 -5.87 -9.72
N LEU A 45 8.69 -5.97 -8.62
CA LEU A 45 8.29 -4.83 -7.79
C LEU A 45 9.42 -4.49 -6.80
N TYR A 46 9.80 -5.44 -5.95
CA TYR A 46 10.98 -5.33 -5.08
C TYR A 46 11.92 -6.53 -5.27
N PRO A 47 13.25 -6.32 -5.29
CA PRO A 47 14.22 -7.39 -5.06
C PRO A 47 13.94 -8.07 -3.72
N SER A 48 14.17 -9.39 -3.62
CA SER A 48 13.91 -10.16 -2.40
C SER A 48 14.58 -9.58 -1.16
N LEU A 49 15.83 -9.11 -1.29
CA LEU A 49 16.60 -8.50 -0.19
C LEU A 49 15.97 -7.22 0.38
N LEU A 50 15.19 -6.49 -0.41
CA LEU A 50 14.58 -5.22 -0.01
C LEU A 50 13.11 -5.38 0.39
N PHE A 51 12.55 -6.60 0.29
CA PHE A 51 11.19 -6.85 0.69
C PHE A 51 11.17 -7.32 2.16
N PRO A 52 10.56 -6.56 3.08
CA PRO A 52 10.64 -6.83 4.51
C PRO A 52 9.73 -7.97 4.98
N GLY A 53 8.76 -8.40 4.15
CA GLY A 53 7.86 -9.50 4.48
C GLY A 53 8.30 -10.85 3.88
N THR A 54 7.48 -11.87 4.12
CA THR A 54 7.67 -13.25 3.65
C THR A 54 7.49 -13.40 2.14
N THR A 55 6.53 -12.70 1.54
CA THR A 55 6.25 -12.73 0.09
C THR A 55 5.62 -11.42 -0.38
N GLN A 56 5.96 -10.95 -1.57
CA GLN A 56 5.28 -9.78 -2.16
C GLN A 56 4.03 -10.16 -2.97
N PHE A 57 3.78 -11.46 -3.13
CA PHE A 57 2.68 -11.99 -3.92
C PHE A 57 1.48 -12.38 -3.05
N ASP A 58 0.30 -12.14 -3.60
CA ASP A 58 -0.97 -12.60 -3.03
C ASP A 58 -1.08 -14.11 -3.20
N LYS A 59 -1.30 -14.80 -2.07
CA LYS A 59 -1.48 -16.26 -1.99
C LYS A 59 -2.92 -16.64 -1.63
N SER A 60 -3.80 -15.66 -1.49
CA SER A 60 -5.21 -15.85 -1.16
C SER A 60 -5.90 -16.68 -2.23
N THR A 61 -6.72 -17.63 -1.80
CA THR A 61 -7.57 -18.41 -2.70
C THR A 61 -8.69 -17.53 -3.25
N GLN A 62 -9.21 -16.61 -2.42
CA GLN A 62 -10.17 -15.60 -2.84
C GLN A 62 -9.43 -14.39 -3.43
N GLN A 63 -9.56 -14.21 -4.74
CA GLN A 63 -8.94 -13.10 -5.45
C GLN A 63 -9.80 -11.84 -5.32
N VAL A 64 -9.35 -10.92 -4.47
CA VAL A 64 -10.00 -9.62 -4.30
C VAL A 64 -9.52 -8.66 -5.41
N LYS A 65 -10.47 -8.08 -6.15
CA LYS A 65 -10.25 -6.98 -7.12
C LYS A 65 -9.12 -7.23 -8.13
N ARG A 66 -9.08 -8.42 -8.75
CA ARG A 66 -8.15 -8.71 -9.85
C ARG A 66 -8.57 -7.97 -11.13
N VAL A 67 -7.73 -7.05 -11.60
CA VAL A 67 -7.97 -6.25 -12.81
C VAL A 67 -6.99 -6.58 -13.95
N PRO A 68 -7.40 -6.41 -15.23
CA PRO A 68 -6.52 -6.64 -16.37
C PRO A 68 -5.26 -5.75 -16.31
N ASN A 69 -4.08 -6.37 -16.38
CA ASN A 69 -2.81 -5.65 -16.33
C ASN A 69 -1.72 -6.32 -17.18
N LYS A 70 -0.68 -5.56 -17.53
CA LYS A 70 0.48 -6.04 -18.28
C LYS A 70 1.72 -5.95 -17.40
N ARG A 71 2.34 -7.09 -17.04
CA ARG A 71 3.59 -7.14 -16.28
C ARG A 71 4.78 -6.75 -17.17
N LEU A 72 5.16 -5.49 -17.15
CA LEU A 72 6.17 -4.89 -18.05
C LEU A 72 7.34 -4.26 -17.31
N VAL A 73 7.11 -3.66 -16.14
CA VAL A 73 8.07 -2.79 -15.45
C VAL A 73 8.99 -3.60 -14.54
N ASN A 74 10.28 -3.31 -14.53
CA ASN A 74 11.22 -3.83 -13.54
C ASN A 74 11.78 -2.64 -12.76
N SER A 75 11.62 -2.64 -11.44
CA SER A 75 11.94 -1.49 -10.59
C SER A 75 13.43 -1.13 -10.54
N ILE A 76 14.33 -2.05 -10.90
CA ILE A 76 15.78 -1.87 -10.76
C ILE A 76 16.56 -2.04 -12.07
N ASN A 77 15.91 -2.29 -13.21
CA ASN A 77 16.59 -2.55 -14.48
C ASN A 77 16.51 -1.36 -15.46
N PRO A 78 17.60 -0.62 -15.70
CA PRO A 78 17.61 0.53 -16.61
C PRO A 78 17.25 0.20 -18.06
N LEU A 79 17.68 -0.94 -18.59
CA LEU A 79 17.37 -1.36 -19.97
C LEU A 79 15.86 -1.61 -20.14
N ASN A 80 15.21 -2.14 -19.10
CA ASN A 80 13.77 -2.29 -19.06
C ASN A 80 13.07 -0.92 -19.11
N TRP A 81 13.57 0.10 -18.38
CA TRP A 81 12.97 1.44 -18.37
C TRP A 81 12.93 2.10 -19.76
N PHE A 82 13.98 1.93 -20.57
CA PHE A 82 13.98 2.39 -21.96
C PHE A 82 12.92 1.66 -22.80
N THR A 83 12.81 0.35 -22.64
CA THR A 83 11.82 -0.49 -23.34
C THR A 83 10.38 -0.10 -22.95
N VAL A 84 10.12 0.06 -21.65
CA VAL A 84 8.83 0.53 -21.12
C VAL A 84 8.50 1.93 -21.65
N SER A 85 9.47 2.83 -21.67
CA SER A 85 9.28 4.20 -22.19
C SER A 85 8.92 4.20 -23.69
N ARG A 86 9.55 3.35 -24.50
CA ARG A 86 9.18 3.18 -25.92
C ARG A 86 7.76 2.62 -26.06
N ARG A 87 7.40 1.63 -25.23
CA ARG A 87 6.05 1.06 -25.22
C ARG A 87 5.00 2.10 -24.83
N LEU A 88 5.23 2.89 -23.79
CA LEU A 88 4.36 4.01 -23.39
C LEU A 88 4.13 4.97 -24.57
N LYS A 89 5.19 5.34 -25.30
CA LYS A 89 5.05 6.20 -26.48
C LYS A 89 4.22 5.54 -27.59
N LYS A 90 4.34 4.22 -27.79
CA LYS A 90 3.56 3.47 -28.79
C LYS A 90 2.08 3.34 -28.42
N GLU A 91 1.76 3.14 -27.13
CA GLU A 91 0.38 3.03 -26.65
C GLU A 91 -0.42 4.34 -26.81
N ASN A 92 0.26 5.48 -26.93
CA ASN A 92 -0.29 6.79 -27.24
C ASN A 92 -1.44 7.21 -26.31
N GLY A 93 -1.21 7.14 -25.00
CA GLY A 93 -2.21 7.54 -24.01
C GLY A 93 -2.50 9.06 -24.03
N ASP A 94 -3.67 9.44 -23.53
CA ASP A 94 -4.01 10.83 -23.23
C ASP A 94 -3.48 11.29 -21.86
N LEU A 95 -3.25 10.35 -20.94
CA LEU A 95 -2.67 10.57 -19.62
C LEU A 95 -1.80 9.38 -19.21
N VAL A 96 -0.63 9.67 -18.61
CA VAL A 96 0.23 8.67 -17.99
C VAL A 96 0.27 8.94 -16.50
N ILE A 97 -0.16 7.96 -15.71
CA ILE A 97 -0.23 8.04 -14.26
C ILE A 97 0.87 7.15 -13.67
N PHE A 98 1.65 7.70 -12.76
CA PHE A 98 2.57 6.94 -11.91
C PHE A 98 1.99 6.88 -10.51
N ASP A 99 1.75 5.67 -10.02
CA ASP A 99 1.40 5.42 -8.63
C ASP A 99 2.68 5.43 -7.77
N TRP A 100 2.73 6.29 -6.77
CA TRP A 100 3.92 6.59 -5.97
C TRP A 100 3.64 6.45 -4.48
N TRP A 101 4.34 5.53 -3.83
CA TRP A 101 4.20 5.29 -2.39
C TRP A 101 5.54 5.14 -1.66
N HIS A 102 6.66 5.05 -2.39
CA HIS A 102 7.97 4.78 -1.78
C HIS A 102 9.13 5.38 -2.59
N PRO A 103 10.10 6.06 -1.93
CA PRO A 103 11.27 6.65 -2.58
C PRO A 103 12.12 5.68 -3.41
N PHE A 104 12.14 4.39 -3.05
CA PHE A 104 12.77 3.31 -3.82
C PHE A 104 12.50 3.36 -5.34
N PHE A 105 11.29 3.78 -5.76
CA PHE A 105 10.94 3.88 -7.18
C PHE A 105 11.48 5.13 -7.88
N GLY A 106 12.21 5.99 -7.16
CA GLY A 106 12.76 7.25 -7.64
C GLY A 106 13.47 7.12 -8.98
N PHE A 107 14.44 6.20 -9.10
CA PHE A 107 15.13 6.00 -10.37
C PHE A 107 14.23 5.45 -11.46
N CYS A 108 13.44 4.41 -11.15
CA CYS A 108 12.53 3.79 -12.12
C CYS A 108 11.55 4.80 -12.73
N HIS A 109 10.78 5.48 -11.88
CA HIS A 109 9.78 6.45 -12.32
C HIS A 109 10.41 7.71 -12.86
N GLY A 110 11.50 8.19 -12.25
CA GLY A 110 12.22 9.38 -12.68
C GLY A 110 12.84 9.24 -14.06
N VAL A 111 13.39 8.07 -14.40
CA VAL A 111 13.95 7.80 -15.74
C VAL A 111 12.83 7.59 -16.75
N ILE A 112 11.81 6.76 -16.45
CA ILE A 112 10.71 6.51 -17.39
C ILE A 112 9.98 7.83 -17.70
N SER A 113 9.60 8.60 -16.68
CA SER A 113 8.93 9.89 -16.85
C SER A 113 9.78 10.89 -17.63
N PHE A 114 11.10 10.93 -17.39
CA PHE A 114 12.03 11.76 -18.15
C PHE A 114 12.02 11.40 -19.64
N LEU A 115 12.11 10.11 -19.97
CA LEU A 115 12.19 9.64 -21.35
C LEU A 115 10.90 9.91 -22.15
N ILE A 116 9.75 10.02 -21.49
CA ILE A 116 8.45 10.26 -22.13
C ILE A 116 8.01 11.74 -22.10
N ARG A 117 8.68 12.61 -21.33
CA ARG A 117 8.26 14.00 -21.05
C ARG A 117 7.94 14.83 -22.29
N ASN A 118 8.70 14.70 -23.37
CA ASN A 118 8.49 15.51 -24.58
C ASN A 118 7.18 15.15 -25.30
N LYS A 119 6.74 13.88 -25.21
CA LYS A 119 5.48 13.41 -25.78
C LYS A 119 4.30 13.71 -24.86
N TYR A 120 4.48 13.59 -23.55
CA TYR A 120 3.42 13.66 -22.55
C TYR A 120 3.44 14.94 -21.70
N LYS A 121 4.09 16.01 -22.18
CA LYS A 121 4.36 17.29 -21.49
C LYS A 121 3.47 17.64 -20.27
N SER A 122 2.17 17.88 -20.48
CA SER A 122 1.20 18.29 -19.46
C SER A 122 0.30 17.15 -18.94
N LYS A 123 0.66 15.92 -19.31
CA LYS A 123 -0.12 14.68 -19.23
C LYS A 123 0.60 13.59 -18.40
N ILE A 124 1.53 13.99 -17.53
CA ILE A 124 2.16 13.10 -16.55
C ILE A 124 1.59 13.44 -15.17
N LEU A 125 0.81 12.52 -14.60
CA LEU A 125 0.26 12.62 -13.26
C LEU A 125 1.02 11.67 -12.34
N PHE A 126 1.38 12.13 -11.15
CA PHE A 126 1.79 11.26 -10.06
C PHE A 126 0.66 11.22 -9.04
N ILE A 127 0.17 10.01 -8.73
CA ILE A 127 -0.66 9.80 -7.55
C ILE A 127 0.31 9.47 -6.42
N THR A 128 0.35 10.28 -5.38
CA THR A 128 1.23 10.06 -4.24
C THR A 128 0.41 9.55 -3.05
N GLU A 129 0.60 8.30 -2.67
CA GLU A 129 0.03 7.70 -1.46
C GLU A 129 0.82 8.13 -0.23
N ASN A 130 2.15 8.16 -0.35
CA ASN A 130 3.11 8.70 0.63
C ASN A 130 4.22 9.43 -0.14
N VAL A 131 4.69 10.58 0.37
CA VAL A 131 5.70 11.37 -0.34
C VAL A 131 7.11 10.85 -0.06
N VAL A 132 7.46 10.75 1.22
CA VAL A 132 8.71 10.17 1.73
C VAL A 132 8.34 9.00 2.63
N SER A 133 9.21 8.01 2.77
CA SER A 133 9.01 6.97 3.79
C SER A 133 9.02 7.63 5.19
N HIS A 134 8.41 7.00 6.19
CA HIS A 134 8.42 7.51 7.57
C HIS A 134 9.84 7.62 8.18
N GLU A 135 10.86 7.13 7.47
CA GLU A 135 12.29 7.21 7.80
C GLU A 135 12.95 8.27 6.91
N ASP A 136 12.76 9.53 7.28
CA ASP A 136 13.15 10.72 6.50
C ASP A 136 14.67 10.92 6.39
N ASN A 137 15.33 10.10 5.58
CA ASN A 137 16.76 10.10 5.35
C ASN A 137 17.14 10.86 4.06
N PHE A 138 18.37 11.37 3.97
CA PHE A 138 18.85 12.16 2.82
C PHE A 138 18.67 11.44 1.47
N ILE A 139 18.91 10.13 1.44
CA ILE A 139 18.76 9.29 0.25
C ILE A 139 17.31 9.29 -0.23
N ASP A 140 16.35 9.13 0.68
CA ASP A 140 14.92 9.10 0.37
C ASP A 140 14.44 10.43 -0.20
N ARG A 141 14.91 11.55 0.37
CA ARG A 141 14.63 12.89 -0.17
C ARG A 141 15.19 13.07 -1.58
N PHE A 142 16.42 12.61 -1.82
CA PHE A 142 17.04 12.67 -3.15
C PHE A 142 16.27 11.83 -4.17
N LEU A 143 15.94 10.58 -3.83
CA LEU A 143 15.19 9.67 -4.70
C LEU A 143 13.78 10.20 -5.00
N THR A 144 13.11 10.76 -4.01
CA THR A 144 11.79 11.40 -4.17
C THR A 144 11.88 12.60 -5.10
N MET A 145 12.85 13.49 -4.87
CA MET A 145 13.10 14.64 -5.74
C MET A 145 13.36 14.19 -7.19
N PHE A 146 14.20 13.16 -7.38
CA PHE A 146 14.51 12.65 -8.71
C PHE A 146 13.31 11.98 -9.38
N GLY A 147 12.54 11.19 -8.63
CA GLY A 147 11.37 10.45 -9.13
C GLY A 147 10.24 11.37 -9.58
N LEU A 148 9.92 12.38 -8.78
CA LEU A 148 8.78 13.27 -8.99
C LEU A 148 9.06 14.43 -9.96
N ARG A 149 10.33 14.68 -10.33
CA ARG A 149 10.74 15.91 -11.07
C ARG A 149 9.98 16.14 -12.37
N ASN A 150 9.59 15.07 -13.08
CA ASN A 150 8.93 15.17 -14.39
C ASN A 150 7.39 15.11 -14.30
N ALA A 151 6.81 15.06 -13.10
CA ALA A 151 5.37 15.20 -12.94
C ALA A 151 4.89 16.51 -13.57
N SER A 152 3.77 16.50 -14.28
CA SER A 152 3.06 17.71 -14.70
C SER A 152 2.10 18.19 -13.63
N LYS A 153 1.48 17.24 -12.93
CA LYS A 153 0.47 17.44 -11.89
C LYS A 153 0.59 16.31 -10.85
N PHE A 154 0.04 16.54 -9.68
CA PHE A 154 -0.02 15.56 -8.59
C PHE A 154 -1.47 15.33 -8.17
N LEU A 155 -1.76 14.12 -7.70
CA LEU A 155 -2.96 13.79 -6.95
C LEU A 155 -2.51 13.18 -5.63
N THR A 156 -3.00 13.72 -4.53
CA THR A 156 -2.68 13.26 -3.17
C THR A 156 -3.92 12.68 -2.50
N LEU A 157 -3.69 11.75 -1.59
CA LEU A 157 -4.76 10.98 -0.95
C LEU A 157 -5.10 11.41 0.48
N SER A 158 -4.48 12.48 0.95
CA SER A 158 -4.78 13.12 2.23
C SER A 158 -4.21 14.54 2.29
N ARG A 159 -4.69 15.34 3.26
CA ARG A 159 -4.17 16.69 3.50
C ARG A 159 -2.70 16.72 3.93
N ILE A 160 -2.24 15.70 4.64
CA ILE A 160 -0.84 15.60 5.10
C ILE A 160 0.07 15.40 3.88
N VAL A 161 -0.27 14.43 3.03
CA VAL A 161 0.49 14.14 1.79
C VAL A 161 0.44 15.33 0.82
N GLU A 162 -0.69 16.02 0.73
CA GLU A 162 -0.82 17.28 -0.03
C GLU A 162 0.20 18.32 0.42
N LYS A 163 0.38 18.51 1.73
CA LYS A 163 1.36 19.44 2.30
C LYS A 163 2.78 18.99 1.98
N ASP A 164 3.07 17.70 2.17
CA ASP A 164 4.42 17.14 1.99
C ASP A 164 4.88 17.18 0.52
N VAL A 165 3.96 17.03 -0.44
CA VAL A 165 4.31 17.03 -1.86
C VAL A 165 4.64 18.43 -2.39
N GLN A 166 4.20 19.51 -1.71
CA GLN A 166 4.40 20.89 -2.17
C GLN A 166 5.86 21.23 -2.43
N GLN A 167 6.77 20.77 -1.57
CA GLN A 167 8.22 21.00 -1.73
C GLN A 167 8.79 20.40 -3.03
N TYR A 168 8.15 19.35 -3.57
CA TYR A 168 8.52 18.70 -4.82
C TYR A 168 7.72 19.22 -6.02
N ALA A 169 6.52 19.75 -5.78
CA ALA A 169 5.62 20.23 -6.83
C ALA A 169 6.14 21.49 -7.53
N LYS A 170 6.88 22.37 -6.85
CA LYS A 170 7.48 23.59 -7.44
C LYS A 170 6.48 24.43 -8.26
N GLY A 171 5.29 24.66 -7.70
CA GLY A 171 4.21 25.43 -8.34
C GLY A 171 3.32 24.66 -9.34
N LYS A 172 3.57 23.37 -9.55
CA LYS A 172 2.67 22.50 -10.34
C LYS A 172 1.35 22.27 -9.62
N LYS A 173 0.30 21.99 -10.38
CA LYS A 173 -1.03 21.69 -9.82
C LYS A 173 -0.99 20.43 -8.97
N VAL A 174 -1.49 20.55 -7.74
CA VAL A 174 -1.72 19.44 -6.80
C VAL A 174 -3.22 19.35 -6.58
N TYR A 175 -3.79 18.18 -6.83
CA TYR A 175 -5.17 17.85 -6.51
C TYR A 175 -5.20 16.98 -5.25
N ARG A 176 -6.32 17.00 -4.54
CA ARG A 176 -6.59 16.10 -3.42
C ARG A 176 -7.88 15.32 -3.67
N SER A 177 -7.84 14.04 -3.37
CA SER A 177 -9.02 13.16 -3.25
C SER A 177 -8.74 12.21 -2.11
N GLU A 178 -9.61 12.13 -1.11
CA GLU A 178 -9.36 11.23 0.02
C GLU A 178 -9.35 9.75 -0.43
N LEU A 179 -8.54 8.93 0.23
CA LEU A 179 -8.50 7.48 -0.01
C LEU A 179 -9.85 6.86 0.37
N PRO A 180 -10.55 6.14 -0.53
CA PRO A 180 -11.82 5.53 -0.20
C PRO A 180 -11.62 4.30 0.71
N VAL A 181 -12.66 3.96 1.48
CA VAL A 181 -12.75 2.65 2.12
C VAL A 181 -13.01 1.61 1.03
N TYR A 182 -12.22 0.53 1.05
CA TYR A 182 -12.36 -0.54 0.07
C TYR A 182 -13.47 -1.51 0.48
N ASP A 183 -14.62 -1.41 -0.17
CA ASP A 183 -15.68 -2.42 -0.11
C ASP A 183 -15.32 -3.58 -1.06
N CYS A 184 -14.42 -4.43 -0.57
CA CYS A 184 -13.82 -5.51 -1.35
C CYS A 184 -13.80 -6.87 -0.66
N TYR A 185 -14.10 -6.91 0.63
CA TYR A 185 -14.27 -8.13 1.41
C TYR A 185 -15.77 -8.38 1.59
N GLN A 186 -16.23 -9.58 1.23
CA GLN A 186 -17.62 -9.95 1.43
C GLN A 186 -17.77 -10.49 2.84
N GLN A 187 -18.46 -9.74 3.71
CA GLN A 187 -18.71 -10.20 5.06
C GLN A 187 -19.45 -11.54 5.03
N GLU A 188 -18.89 -12.55 5.69
CA GLU A 188 -19.65 -13.78 5.97
C GLU A 188 -20.86 -13.42 6.86
N LYS A 189 -22.06 -13.80 6.42
CA LYS A 189 -23.30 -13.43 7.13
C LYS A 189 -23.60 -14.36 8.31
N ASP A 190 -23.04 -15.56 8.29
CA ASP A 190 -23.32 -16.64 9.23
C ASP A 190 -22.02 -17.09 9.92
N PHE A 191 -21.48 -16.25 10.82
CA PHE A 191 -20.32 -16.60 11.65
C PHE A 191 -20.71 -16.79 13.11
N ASP A 192 -20.09 -17.77 13.76
CA ASP A 192 -20.22 -17.99 15.20
C ASP A 192 -19.08 -17.24 15.91
N LEU A 193 -19.40 -16.06 16.43
CA LEU A 193 -18.43 -15.23 17.15
C LEU A 193 -17.84 -15.92 18.38
N GLN A 194 -18.60 -16.78 19.06
CA GLN A 194 -18.10 -17.51 20.21
C GLN A 194 -17.03 -18.52 19.76
N LYS A 195 -17.34 -19.30 18.72
CA LYS A 195 -16.39 -20.25 18.15
C LYS A 195 -15.11 -19.57 17.68
N ILE A 196 -15.21 -18.42 17.00
CA ILE A 196 -14.04 -17.65 16.55
C ILE A 196 -13.19 -17.19 17.75
N LYS A 197 -13.81 -16.67 18.82
CA LYS A 197 -13.08 -16.31 20.04
C LYS A 197 -12.35 -17.51 20.63
N GLU A 198 -12.99 -18.67 20.69
CA GLU A 198 -12.40 -19.91 21.19
C GLU A 198 -11.21 -20.38 20.34
N GLU A 199 -11.29 -20.26 19.01
CA GLU A 199 -10.19 -20.57 18.08
C GLU A 199 -8.95 -19.69 18.34
N PHE A 200 -9.14 -18.44 18.75
CA PHE A 200 -8.05 -17.55 19.18
C PHE A 200 -7.62 -17.74 20.65
N GLY A 201 -8.27 -18.64 21.39
CA GLY A 201 -7.99 -18.93 22.79
C GLY A 201 -8.65 -17.95 23.78
N PHE A 202 -9.71 -17.26 23.36
CA PHE A 202 -10.44 -16.31 24.19
C PHE A 202 -11.75 -16.92 24.71
N ASN A 203 -12.15 -16.50 25.91
CA ASN A 203 -13.44 -16.87 26.48
C ASN A 203 -14.57 -16.13 25.76
N LYS A 204 -15.78 -16.70 25.80
CA LYS A 204 -17.01 -16.08 25.26
C LYS A 204 -17.19 -14.61 25.67
N ASP A 205 -16.97 -14.32 26.94
CA ASP A 205 -17.19 -12.99 27.53
C ASP A 205 -16.03 -12.02 27.30
N SER A 206 -14.96 -12.45 26.61
CA SER A 206 -13.79 -11.60 26.38
C SER A 206 -14.14 -10.42 25.46
N ILE A 207 -13.62 -9.24 25.79
CA ILE A 207 -13.67 -8.06 24.91
C ILE A 207 -12.36 -8.00 24.14
N VAL A 208 -12.41 -8.27 22.84
CA VAL A 208 -11.20 -8.37 22.01
C VAL A 208 -10.88 -7.01 21.39
N LEU A 209 -9.75 -6.43 21.80
CA LEU A 209 -9.11 -5.32 21.10
C LEU A 209 -8.28 -5.89 19.96
N LEU A 210 -8.65 -5.55 18.72
CA LEU A 210 -7.94 -6.01 17.52
C LEU A 210 -6.96 -4.93 17.03
N PHE A 211 -5.68 -5.29 16.96
CA PHE A 211 -4.68 -4.58 16.19
C PHE A 211 -4.42 -5.36 14.90
N PHE A 212 -4.78 -4.78 13.74
CA PHE A 212 -4.74 -5.48 12.45
C PHE A 212 -3.89 -4.77 11.40
N GLY A 213 -3.07 -5.55 10.68
CA GLY A 213 -2.23 -5.10 9.57
C GLY A 213 -0.73 -5.17 9.88
N TYR A 214 0.11 -4.68 8.96
CA TYR A 214 1.57 -4.74 9.13
C TYR A 214 2.03 -4.06 10.42
N VAL A 215 2.85 -4.76 11.20
CA VAL A 215 3.41 -4.20 12.42
C VAL A 215 4.68 -3.43 12.08
N ARG A 216 4.62 -2.12 12.33
CA ARG A 216 5.73 -1.17 12.22
C ARG A 216 5.71 -0.20 13.38
N LYS A 217 6.86 0.33 13.78
CA LYS A 217 7.00 1.25 14.92
C LYS A 217 6.03 2.43 14.87
N TYR A 218 5.88 3.06 13.71
CA TYR A 218 4.99 4.22 13.57
C TYR A 218 3.49 3.87 13.68
N LYS A 219 3.11 2.59 13.72
CA LYS A 219 1.73 2.13 13.89
C LYS A 219 1.28 2.08 15.35
N GLY A 220 2.18 2.34 16.31
CA GLY A 220 1.83 2.55 17.71
C GLY A 220 1.40 1.30 18.47
N LEU A 221 1.84 0.11 18.03
CA LEU A 221 1.58 -1.14 18.75
C LEU A 221 2.20 -1.12 20.16
N ASP A 222 3.38 -0.53 20.29
CA ASP A 222 4.07 -0.28 21.55
C ASP A 222 3.20 0.52 22.53
N ILE A 223 2.55 1.58 22.05
CA ILE A 223 1.65 2.43 22.86
C ILE A 223 0.43 1.62 23.32
N LEU A 224 -0.14 0.79 22.45
CA LEU A 224 -1.28 -0.06 22.79
C LEU A 224 -0.92 -1.11 23.85
N ILE A 225 0.26 -1.74 23.73
CA ILE A 225 0.77 -2.71 24.71
C ILE A 225 0.99 -2.03 26.08
N ASP A 226 1.63 -0.86 26.12
CA ASP A 226 1.86 -0.10 27.36
C ASP A 226 0.55 0.34 28.04
N SER A 227 -0.50 0.53 27.27
CA SER A 227 -1.81 0.96 27.79
C SER A 227 -2.63 -0.19 28.36
N LEU A 228 -2.34 -1.43 27.97
CA LEU A 228 -3.16 -2.60 28.30
C LEU A 228 -3.31 -2.85 29.81
N PRO A 229 -2.27 -2.72 30.67
CA PRO A 229 -2.43 -2.91 32.11
C PRO A 229 -3.45 -1.96 32.75
N LYS A 230 -3.53 -0.71 32.27
CA LYS A 230 -4.53 0.27 32.76
C LYS A 230 -5.94 -0.13 32.34
N ILE A 231 -6.09 -0.58 31.09
CA ILE A 231 -7.38 -1.06 30.58
C ILE A 231 -7.83 -2.29 31.38
N LEU A 232 -6.94 -3.25 31.64
CA LEU A 232 -7.23 -4.46 32.39
C LEU A 232 -7.63 -4.19 33.85
N ALA A 233 -7.11 -3.12 34.45
CA ALA A 233 -7.49 -2.72 35.81
C ALA A 233 -8.95 -2.28 35.91
N GLU A 234 -9.52 -1.75 34.82
CA GLU A 234 -10.92 -1.32 34.75
C GLU A 234 -11.82 -2.40 34.12
N ILE A 235 -11.30 -3.16 33.15
CA ILE A 235 -12.03 -4.14 32.36
C ILE A 235 -11.19 -5.44 32.23
N PRO A 236 -11.24 -6.33 33.23
CA PRO A 236 -10.43 -7.56 33.28
C PRO A 236 -10.70 -8.56 32.13
N GLU A 237 -11.84 -8.44 31.46
CA GLU A 237 -12.28 -9.27 30.33
C GLU A 237 -11.58 -8.88 29.02
N VAL A 238 -10.88 -7.75 28.97
CA VAL A 238 -10.18 -7.30 27.77
C VAL A 238 -9.06 -8.26 27.40
N ARG A 239 -8.96 -8.57 26.11
CA ARG A 239 -7.86 -9.30 25.49
C ARG A 239 -7.36 -8.52 24.29
N LEU A 240 -6.06 -8.58 24.03
CA LEU A 240 -5.45 -7.95 22.86
C LEU A 240 -5.12 -9.02 21.83
N LEU A 241 -5.65 -8.87 20.62
CA LEU A 241 -5.34 -9.69 19.47
C LEU A 241 -4.52 -8.86 18.48
N ILE A 242 -3.26 -9.24 18.27
CA ILE A 242 -2.32 -8.61 17.34
C ILE A 242 -2.21 -9.51 16.12
N VAL A 243 -2.73 -9.07 14.99
CA VAL A 243 -2.81 -9.86 13.76
C VAL A 243 -2.15 -9.10 12.62
N GLY A 244 -1.04 -9.63 12.13
CA GLY A 244 -0.35 -9.09 10.97
C GLY A 244 1.15 -9.33 10.98
N GLU A 245 1.72 -9.29 9.78
CA GLU A 245 3.13 -9.56 9.56
C GLU A 245 4.01 -8.42 10.11
N PHE A 246 4.98 -8.78 10.94
CA PHE A 246 5.98 -7.86 11.47
C PHE A 246 7.01 -7.52 10.40
N TYR A 247 7.12 -6.24 10.09
CA TYR A 247 8.17 -5.72 9.18
C TYR A 247 9.38 -5.23 9.97
N ASP A 248 9.17 -4.88 11.22
CA ASP A 248 10.22 -4.63 12.19
C ASP A 248 10.51 -5.90 13.00
N LYS A 249 11.60 -5.89 13.77
CA LYS A 249 11.92 -6.95 14.74
C LYS A 249 10.75 -7.17 15.72
N PRO A 250 10.25 -8.40 15.92
CA PRO A 250 9.19 -8.68 16.89
C PRO A 250 9.63 -8.55 18.34
N GLU A 251 10.91 -8.79 18.64
CA GLU A 251 11.45 -8.90 20.00
C GLU A 251 11.11 -7.70 20.90
N PRO A 252 11.23 -6.44 20.46
CA PRO A 252 10.87 -5.28 21.28
C PRO A 252 9.42 -5.32 21.80
N TYR A 253 8.48 -5.82 21.00
CA TYR A 253 7.07 -5.91 21.39
C TYR A 253 6.83 -7.12 22.31
N LEU A 254 7.44 -8.27 22.02
CA LEU A 254 7.32 -9.47 22.84
C LEU A 254 7.95 -9.28 24.23
N ASP A 255 9.11 -8.62 24.30
CA ASP A 255 9.78 -8.27 25.55
C ASP A 255 8.95 -7.29 26.38
N GLN A 256 8.26 -6.35 25.72
CA GLN A 256 7.36 -5.40 26.37
C GLN A 256 6.15 -6.12 27.01
N ILE A 257 5.49 -7.01 26.26
CA ILE A 257 4.39 -7.85 26.76
C ILE A 257 4.84 -8.65 27.98
N LYS A 258 6.02 -9.29 27.90
CA LYS A 258 6.61 -10.06 29.00
C LYS A 258 6.94 -9.21 30.22
N LYS A 259 7.56 -8.05 30.02
CA LYS A 259 7.92 -7.13 31.09
C LYS A 259 6.70 -6.63 31.87
N LEU A 260 5.56 -6.48 31.17
CA LEU A 260 4.31 -6.04 31.75
C LEU A 260 3.50 -7.18 32.39
N GLY A 261 3.90 -8.44 32.22
CA GLY A 261 3.21 -9.60 32.80
C GLY A 261 1.81 -9.84 32.23
N ILE A 262 1.61 -9.50 30.95
CA ILE A 262 0.31 -9.57 30.25
C ILE A 262 0.30 -10.65 29.15
N GLU A 263 1.25 -11.59 29.16
CA GLU A 263 1.35 -12.65 28.16
C GLU A 263 0.05 -13.45 28.00
N ASP A 264 -0.66 -13.71 29.11
CA ASP A 264 -1.93 -14.46 29.10
C ASP A 264 -3.12 -13.63 28.58
N LYS A 265 -2.92 -12.33 28.34
CA LYS A 265 -3.94 -11.40 27.83
C LYS A 265 -3.74 -11.01 26.38
N VAL A 266 -2.61 -11.40 25.78
CA VAL A 266 -2.22 -11.00 24.43
C VAL A 266 -2.03 -12.22 23.52
N LYS A 267 -2.70 -12.23 22.37
CA LYS A 267 -2.48 -13.20 21.30
C LYS A 267 -1.78 -12.51 20.14
N VAL A 268 -0.65 -13.05 19.69
CA VAL A 268 0.07 -12.57 18.51
C VAL A 268 -0.04 -13.59 17.38
N VAL A 269 -0.48 -13.12 16.22
CA VAL A 269 -0.56 -13.85 14.95
C VAL A 269 0.32 -13.09 13.95
N ASN A 270 1.58 -13.50 13.87
CA ASN A 270 2.60 -12.85 13.04
C ASN A 270 2.63 -13.47 11.63
N GLU A 271 1.61 -13.18 10.84
CA GLU A 271 1.57 -13.57 9.44
C GLU A 271 0.77 -12.58 8.60
N PHE A 272 0.93 -12.70 7.29
CA PHE A 272 0.04 -11.99 6.38
C PHE A 272 -1.25 -12.78 6.25
N VAL A 273 -2.37 -12.15 6.65
CA VAL A 273 -3.69 -12.76 6.60
C VAL A 273 -4.21 -12.81 5.15
N PRO A 274 -4.53 -14.00 4.61
CA PRO A 274 -5.17 -14.16 3.30
C PRO A 274 -6.55 -13.49 3.25
N ASN A 275 -7.00 -13.11 2.04
CA ASN A 275 -8.26 -12.37 1.89
C ASN A 275 -9.48 -13.10 2.45
N GLU A 276 -9.53 -14.43 2.31
CA GLU A 276 -10.59 -15.30 2.84
C GLU A 276 -10.68 -15.32 4.37
N GLU A 277 -9.59 -15.00 5.09
CA GLU A 277 -9.59 -14.92 6.56
C GLU A 277 -9.88 -13.49 7.07
N VAL A 278 -9.85 -12.49 6.18
CA VAL A 278 -10.24 -11.10 6.48
C VAL A 278 -11.74 -10.87 6.30
N ALA A 279 -12.35 -11.61 5.37
CA ALA A 279 -13.76 -11.53 4.99
C ALA A 279 -14.71 -12.06 6.09
#